data_AF-A0A6J7S7Q4-F1
#
_entry.id   AF-A0A6J7S7Q4-F1
#
_cell.length_a   1.000
_cell.length_b   1.000
_cell.length_c   1.000
_cell.angle_alpha   90.00
_cell.angle_beta   90.00
_cell.angle_gamma   90.00
#
_symmetry.space_group_name_H-M   'P 1'
#
loop_
_entity.id
_entity.type
_entity.pdbx_description
1 polymer ?
#
loop_
_entity_poly.entity_id
_entity_poly.type
_entity_poly.pdbx_seq_one_letter_code
_entity_poly.pdbx_strand_id
1 'polypeptide(L)'
;MANRRSIALLSGSALLAATALFAGSSSAIAAPASGSCTAAAAPKVNWSGCDLNGVDLSGVNLSGANLSSANLSNAIFTGATLTKVNFVKTDLSGADLSGLDLKSLDFAGANLTNAKLTNANLTSAKFNQTCKKLTCGASFELLFANLTGADISGATLIKTDLLGTNLTGANLTNANLTSASLRAARVDNAKLMNAKLNKADLMKATFVGADLTGANLSGVNLTYAMMIDAILTNVTSSGIIGKPLKLPMGWKISKGALTPPKSNSNSSVRCNAAVAPDVDFSGCDLSGMNFANANLSGANFSNTNLTRTDFHDANLAGANFTGSNWRDAIMTFTFPDGHKENMSNCKNCTLVKGIPRSPKDPK
;
A
#
# COMPACT_ATOMS: atom_id res chain seq x y z
N MET A 1 -38.60 23.92 -58.87
CA MET A 1 -38.79 24.87 -57.74
C MET A 1 -37.99 24.34 -56.56
N ALA A 2 -36.67 24.53 -56.50
CA ALA A 2 -36.00 25.75 -56.05
C ALA A 2 -36.53 26.28 -54.72
N ASN A 3 -35.90 25.90 -53.60
CA ASN A 3 -35.54 26.89 -52.59
C ASN A 3 -34.29 26.46 -51.79
N ARG A 4 -33.16 27.09 -52.14
CA ARG A 4 -31.96 27.23 -51.31
C ARG A 4 -32.21 28.33 -50.27
N ARG A 5 -31.70 28.16 -49.05
CA ARG A 5 -31.28 29.18 -48.04
C ARG A 5 -31.15 28.44 -46.69
N SER A 6 -30.11 28.55 -45.87
CA SER A 6 -28.85 29.29 -45.89
C SER A 6 -27.89 28.58 -44.91
N ILE A 7 -26.61 28.53 -45.26
CA ILE A 7 -25.51 28.16 -44.38
C ILE A 7 -25.38 29.26 -43.32
N ALA A 8 -25.51 28.93 -42.04
CA ALA A 8 -25.06 29.77 -40.94
C ALA A 8 -23.82 29.10 -40.32
N LEU A 9 -22.66 29.63 -40.67
CA LEU A 9 -21.43 29.46 -39.90
C LEU A 9 -21.63 30.16 -38.55
N LEU A 10 -21.69 29.39 -37.47
CA LEU A 10 -21.47 29.89 -36.11
C LEU A 10 -20.27 29.14 -35.54
N SER A 11 -19.12 29.79 -35.64
CA SER A 11 -17.94 29.57 -34.82
C SER A 11 -18.28 29.82 -33.34
N GLY A 12 -17.87 28.93 -32.45
CA GLY A 12 -17.81 29.23 -31.01
C GLY A 12 -18.45 28.18 -30.11
N SER A 13 -17.60 27.34 -29.55
CA SER A 13 -17.57 26.94 -28.14
C SER A 13 -18.85 27.17 -27.32
N ALA A 14 -19.75 26.18 -27.26
CA ALA A 14 -20.71 26.04 -26.17
C ALA A 14 -21.05 24.56 -25.99
N LEU A 15 -20.33 23.94 -25.07
CA LEU A 15 -20.50 22.57 -24.59
C LEU A 15 -21.90 22.44 -23.99
N LEU A 16 -22.80 21.70 -24.64
CA LEU A 16 -24.12 21.38 -24.10
C LEU A 16 -23.93 20.44 -22.89
N ALA A 17 -24.38 20.90 -21.73
CA ALA A 17 -24.47 20.09 -20.52
C ALA A 17 -25.36 18.86 -20.78
N ALA A 18 -24.78 17.67 -20.68
CA ALA A 18 -25.50 16.42 -20.74
C ALA A 18 -26.20 16.17 -19.38
N THR A 19 -27.45 16.61 -19.27
CA THR A 19 -28.39 16.11 -18.26
C THR A 19 -28.88 14.73 -18.70
N ALA A 20 -28.51 13.68 -17.97
CA ALA A 20 -29.14 12.37 -18.07
C ALA A 20 -29.72 11.98 -16.69
N LEU A 21 -30.92 12.49 -16.39
CA LEU A 21 -31.85 11.75 -15.52
C LEU A 21 -32.53 10.70 -16.41
N PHE A 22 -32.40 9.41 -16.11
CA PHE A 22 -33.50 8.43 -16.14
C PHE A 22 -33.03 7.09 -15.55
N ALA A 23 -33.86 6.55 -14.67
CA ALA A 23 -33.71 5.27 -14.01
C ALA A 23 -34.15 4.11 -14.92
N GLY A 24 -33.42 2.99 -14.84
CA GLY A 24 -33.88 1.67 -15.27
C GLY A 24 -33.73 1.35 -16.76
N SER A 25 -33.05 0.23 -17.04
CA SER A 25 -32.72 -0.38 -18.35
C SER A 25 -31.58 0.28 -19.14
N SER A 26 -30.50 -0.48 -19.34
CA SER A 26 -29.33 -0.25 -20.21
C SER A 26 -29.30 1.09 -20.96
N SER A 27 -28.95 2.16 -20.23
CA SER A 27 -28.72 3.47 -20.82
C SER A 27 -27.43 3.40 -21.63
N ALA A 28 -27.54 3.18 -22.93
CA ALA A 28 -26.44 3.38 -23.85
C ALA A 28 -25.99 4.84 -23.72
N ILE A 29 -24.89 5.08 -23.01
CA ILE A 29 -24.27 6.41 -22.99
C ILE A 29 -23.86 6.69 -24.43
N ALA A 30 -24.49 7.73 -24.99
CA ALA A 30 -24.18 8.22 -26.32
C ALA A 30 -22.70 8.61 -26.35
N ALA A 31 -22.00 8.21 -27.41
CA ALA A 31 -20.59 8.48 -27.56
C ALA A 31 -20.33 10.01 -27.53
N PRO A 32 -19.26 10.49 -26.86
CA PRO A 32 -18.92 11.90 -26.89
C PRO A 32 -18.57 12.30 -28.33
N ALA A 33 -19.09 13.45 -28.75
CA ALA A 33 -18.96 13.95 -30.11
C ALA A 33 -17.58 14.61 -30.34
N SER A 34 -16.52 13.81 -30.42
CA SER A 34 -15.25 14.24 -31.02
C SER A 34 -14.43 13.05 -31.56
N GLY A 35 -14.07 13.10 -32.85
CA GLY A 35 -13.21 12.10 -33.49
C GLY A 35 -13.87 10.76 -33.84
N SER A 36 -13.06 9.74 -34.15
CA SER A 36 -13.44 8.38 -34.60
C SER A 36 -14.23 7.54 -33.57
N CYS A 37 -14.82 8.19 -32.58
CA CYS A 37 -15.33 7.62 -31.34
C CYS A 37 -16.84 7.78 -31.28
N THR A 38 -17.54 7.13 -32.21
CA THR A 38 -19.01 7.25 -32.35
C THR A 38 -19.76 6.04 -31.81
N ALA A 39 -19.06 4.96 -31.48
CA ALA A 39 -19.67 3.75 -30.93
C ALA A 39 -20.19 4.02 -29.51
N ALA A 40 -21.43 3.62 -29.24
CA ALA A 40 -22.02 3.72 -27.90
C ALA A 40 -21.31 2.81 -26.88
N ALA A 41 -21.46 3.14 -25.59
CA ALA A 41 -20.86 2.38 -24.51
C ALA A 41 -21.35 0.92 -24.51
N ALA A 42 -20.46 -0.03 -24.77
CA ALA A 42 -20.79 -1.44 -24.88
C ALA A 42 -19.56 -2.34 -24.64
N PRO A 43 -19.76 -3.64 -24.37
CA PRO A 43 -18.67 -4.60 -24.34
C PRO A 43 -17.87 -4.59 -25.65
N LYS A 44 -16.55 -4.75 -25.54
CA LYS A 44 -15.60 -4.78 -26.68
C LYS A 44 -15.59 -3.52 -27.54
N VAL A 45 -16.18 -2.42 -27.08
CA VAL A 45 -16.12 -1.15 -27.80
C VAL A 45 -14.67 -0.74 -28.01
N ASN A 46 -14.36 -0.24 -29.21
CA ASN A 46 -13.05 0.33 -29.48
C ASN A 46 -13.13 1.85 -29.34
N TRP A 47 -12.61 2.34 -28.22
CA TRP A 47 -12.47 3.75 -27.93
C TRP A 47 -11.00 4.14 -27.77
N SER A 48 -10.09 3.44 -28.44
CA SER A 48 -8.67 3.77 -28.41
C SER A 48 -8.42 5.19 -28.91
N GLY A 49 -7.70 6.00 -28.14
CA GLY A 49 -7.38 7.39 -28.51
C GLY A 49 -8.54 8.38 -28.42
N CYS A 50 -9.70 7.96 -27.90
CA CYS A 50 -10.88 8.82 -27.78
C CYS A 50 -10.74 9.86 -26.68
N ASP A 51 -11.37 11.02 -26.87
CA ASP A 51 -11.54 12.00 -25.80
C ASP A 51 -12.87 11.78 -25.07
N LEU A 52 -12.76 11.25 -23.86
CA LEU A 52 -13.84 10.84 -22.97
C LEU A 52 -13.70 11.57 -21.61
N ASN A 53 -13.09 12.76 -21.59
CA ASN A 53 -12.89 13.52 -20.35
C ASN A 53 -14.22 13.74 -19.60
N GLY A 54 -14.21 13.44 -18.29
CA GLY A 54 -15.35 13.67 -17.40
C GLY A 54 -16.58 12.81 -17.69
N VAL A 55 -16.48 11.80 -18.56
CA VAL A 55 -17.63 10.96 -18.90
C VAL A 55 -18.12 10.17 -17.68
N ASP A 56 -19.44 10.10 -17.52
CA ASP A 56 -20.05 9.20 -16.55
C ASP A 56 -20.26 7.84 -17.20
N LEU A 57 -19.50 6.84 -16.77
CA LEU A 57 -19.59 5.43 -17.16
C LEU A 57 -20.13 4.56 -16.02
N SER A 58 -20.87 5.15 -15.08
CA SER A 58 -21.43 4.43 -13.94
C SER A 58 -22.36 3.31 -14.38
N GLY A 59 -22.17 2.12 -13.81
CA GLY A 59 -22.97 0.93 -14.11
C GLY A 59 -22.77 0.32 -15.50
N VAL A 60 -21.90 0.89 -16.34
CA VAL A 60 -21.70 0.44 -17.72
C VAL A 60 -20.93 -0.87 -17.78
N ASN A 61 -21.31 -1.74 -18.70
CA ASN A 61 -20.50 -2.89 -19.06
C ASN A 61 -19.54 -2.57 -20.21
N LEU A 62 -18.25 -2.44 -19.89
CA LEU A 62 -17.17 -2.24 -20.85
C LEU A 62 -16.29 -3.49 -21.00
N SER A 63 -16.80 -4.68 -20.68
CA SER A 63 -16.03 -5.92 -20.76
C SER A 63 -15.32 -6.08 -22.12
N GLY A 64 -13.99 -6.20 -22.08
CA GLY A 64 -13.14 -6.35 -23.26
C GLY A 64 -12.96 -5.09 -24.10
N ALA A 65 -13.43 -3.93 -23.63
CA ALA A 65 -13.25 -2.67 -24.34
C ALA A 65 -11.77 -2.31 -24.50
N ASN A 66 -11.46 -1.68 -25.63
CA ASN A 66 -10.15 -1.11 -25.87
C ASN A 66 -10.17 0.39 -25.59
N LEU A 67 -9.59 0.81 -24.47
CA LEU A 67 -9.48 2.21 -24.05
C LEU A 67 -8.05 2.73 -24.17
N SER A 68 -7.17 1.99 -24.86
CA SER A 68 -5.76 2.34 -24.95
C SER A 68 -5.55 3.75 -25.50
N SER A 69 -4.70 4.54 -24.85
CA SER A 69 -4.41 5.94 -25.21
C SER A 69 -5.62 6.89 -25.19
N ALA A 70 -6.78 6.47 -24.66
CA ALA A 70 -7.92 7.36 -24.51
C ALA A 70 -7.70 8.38 -23.39
N ASN A 71 -8.36 9.53 -23.49
CA ASN A 71 -8.47 10.49 -22.41
C ASN A 71 -9.73 10.22 -21.60
N LEU A 72 -9.58 9.62 -20.42
CA LEU A 72 -10.64 9.34 -19.44
C LEU A 72 -10.39 10.12 -18.14
N SER A 73 -9.66 11.23 -18.22
CA SER A 73 -9.42 12.08 -17.05
C SER A 73 -10.75 12.54 -16.47
N ASN A 74 -10.86 12.49 -15.14
CA ASN A 74 -12.07 12.78 -14.36
C ASN A 74 -13.30 11.91 -14.68
N ALA A 75 -13.15 10.80 -15.42
CA ALA A 75 -14.26 9.89 -15.69
C ALA A 75 -14.74 9.18 -14.42
N ILE A 76 -16.04 8.85 -14.37
CA ILE A 76 -16.66 8.16 -13.23
C ILE A 76 -17.00 6.74 -13.66
N PHE A 77 -16.50 5.74 -12.93
CA PHE A 77 -16.74 4.33 -13.23
C PHE A 77 -17.55 3.61 -12.14
N THR A 78 -18.29 4.33 -11.30
CA THR A 78 -18.99 3.72 -10.15
C THR A 78 -19.91 2.57 -10.58
N GLY A 79 -19.62 1.36 -10.10
CA GLY A 79 -20.39 0.16 -10.46
C GLY A 79 -20.19 -0.35 -11.90
N ALA A 80 -19.26 0.20 -12.67
CA ALA A 80 -18.95 -0.28 -14.02
C ALA A 80 -18.32 -1.68 -13.99
N THR A 81 -18.58 -2.46 -15.04
CA THR A 81 -17.92 -3.77 -15.26
C THR A 81 -16.74 -3.60 -16.20
N LEU A 82 -15.51 -3.73 -15.67
CA LEU A 82 -14.25 -3.48 -16.38
C LEU A 82 -13.41 -4.74 -16.64
N THR A 83 -14.05 -5.88 -16.92
CA THR A 83 -13.30 -7.13 -17.13
C THR A 83 -12.55 -7.14 -18.46
N LYS A 84 -11.26 -7.47 -18.44
CA LYS A 84 -10.39 -7.55 -19.65
C LYS A 84 -10.31 -6.24 -20.45
N VAL A 85 -10.53 -5.09 -19.81
CA VAL A 85 -10.36 -3.78 -20.44
C VAL A 85 -8.88 -3.47 -20.63
N ASN A 86 -8.52 -2.86 -21.76
CA ASN A 86 -7.17 -2.39 -22.02
C ASN A 86 -7.03 -0.90 -21.64
N PHE A 87 -6.28 -0.60 -20.58
CA PHE A 87 -5.99 0.76 -20.11
C PHE A 87 -4.57 1.23 -20.45
N VAL A 88 -3.84 0.53 -21.32
CA VAL A 88 -2.46 0.90 -21.70
C VAL A 88 -2.42 2.34 -22.23
N LYS A 89 -1.50 3.16 -21.69
CA LYS A 89 -1.33 4.60 -22.02
C LYS A 89 -2.58 5.48 -21.85
N THR A 90 -3.61 5.02 -21.16
CA THR A 90 -4.84 5.79 -20.94
C THR A 90 -4.58 6.92 -19.94
N ASP A 91 -5.17 8.09 -20.17
CA ASP A 91 -5.26 9.11 -19.13
C ASP A 91 -6.46 8.85 -18.23
N LEU A 92 -6.23 8.47 -16.99
CA LEU A 92 -7.21 8.25 -15.93
C LEU A 92 -7.00 9.24 -14.78
N SER A 93 -6.33 10.37 -15.04
CA SER A 93 -6.05 11.35 -13.99
C SER A 93 -7.35 11.88 -13.37
N GLY A 94 -7.41 11.88 -12.03
CA GLY A 94 -8.62 12.27 -11.29
C GLY A 94 -9.83 11.35 -11.45
N ALA A 95 -9.74 10.25 -12.21
CA ALA A 95 -10.87 9.34 -12.42
C ALA A 95 -11.25 8.61 -11.12
N ASP A 96 -12.54 8.28 -10.98
CA ASP A 96 -13.06 7.50 -9.86
C ASP A 96 -13.23 6.02 -10.23
N LEU A 97 -12.31 5.20 -9.73
CA LEU A 97 -12.23 3.75 -9.89
C LEU A 97 -12.46 3.02 -8.56
N SER A 98 -13.03 3.70 -7.56
CA SER A 98 -13.16 3.19 -6.19
C SER A 98 -14.02 1.95 -6.14
N GLY A 99 -13.56 0.94 -5.38
CA GLY A 99 -14.28 -0.31 -5.16
C GLY A 99 -14.41 -1.25 -6.37
N LEU A 100 -13.84 -0.90 -7.53
CA LEU A 100 -13.96 -1.72 -8.73
C LEU A 100 -13.08 -2.97 -8.70
N ASP A 101 -13.53 -4.02 -9.40
CA ASP A 101 -12.71 -5.19 -9.70
C ASP A 101 -11.83 -4.93 -10.93
N LEU A 102 -10.57 -4.58 -10.66
CA LEU A 102 -9.54 -4.24 -11.65
C LEU A 102 -8.46 -5.34 -11.73
N LYS A 103 -8.80 -6.55 -11.25
CA LYS A 103 -7.90 -7.69 -11.18
C LYS A 103 -7.31 -8.02 -12.54
N SER A 104 -5.99 -8.21 -12.58
CA SER A 104 -5.24 -8.60 -13.77
C SER A 104 -5.36 -7.66 -14.98
N LEU A 105 -5.88 -6.44 -14.81
CA LEU A 105 -5.91 -5.45 -15.90
C LEU A 105 -4.52 -4.87 -16.17
N ASP A 106 -4.36 -4.34 -17.38
CA ASP A 106 -3.12 -3.73 -17.85
C ASP A 106 -3.26 -2.21 -17.91
N PHE A 107 -2.52 -1.54 -17.02
CA PHE A 107 -2.39 -0.09 -16.87
C PHE A 107 -1.00 0.39 -17.31
N ALA A 108 -0.25 -0.38 -18.12
CA ALA A 108 1.10 0.01 -18.48
C ALA A 108 1.12 1.39 -19.19
N GLY A 109 1.92 2.30 -18.63
CA GLY A 109 2.02 3.69 -19.11
C GLY A 109 0.77 4.55 -18.86
N ALA A 110 -0.23 4.08 -18.11
CA ALA A 110 -1.41 4.88 -17.80
C ALA A 110 -1.06 6.04 -16.87
N ASN A 111 -1.74 7.18 -17.04
CA ASN A 111 -1.69 8.29 -16.10
C ASN A 111 -2.84 8.16 -15.09
N LEU A 112 -2.52 7.85 -13.84
CA LEU A 112 -3.46 7.72 -12.71
C LEU A 112 -3.20 8.81 -11.67
N THR A 113 -2.63 9.95 -12.09
CA THR A 113 -2.35 11.07 -11.18
C THR A 113 -3.63 11.49 -10.48
N ASN A 114 -3.62 11.55 -9.15
CA ASN A 114 -4.78 11.88 -8.30
C ASN A 114 -6.04 11.02 -8.54
N ALA A 115 -5.92 9.85 -9.18
CA ALA A 115 -7.06 8.94 -9.35
C ALA A 115 -7.50 8.36 -8.00
N LYS A 116 -8.79 8.05 -7.88
CA LYS A 116 -9.36 7.38 -6.70
C LYS A 116 -9.48 5.88 -6.99
N LEU A 117 -8.72 5.09 -6.25
CA LEU A 117 -8.65 3.63 -6.29
C LEU A 117 -8.98 3.02 -4.92
N THR A 118 -9.64 3.79 -4.04
CA THR A 118 -9.96 3.40 -2.68
C THR A 118 -10.73 2.08 -2.67
N ASN A 119 -10.26 1.11 -1.91
CA ASN A 119 -10.83 -0.25 -1.81
C ASN A 119 -10.93 -1.03 -3.15
N ALA A 120 -10.26 -0.60 -4.22
CA ALA A 120 -10.27 -1.33 -5.49
C ALA A 120 -9.51 -2.66 -5.38
N ASN A 121 -9.92 -3.65 -6.17
CA ASN A 121 -9.19 -4.91 -6.31
C ASN A 121 -8.22 -4.83 -7.48
N LEU A 122 -6.94 -4.64 -7.20
CA LEU A 122 -5.85 -4.54 -8.18
C LEU A 122 -4.97 -5.81 -8.19
N THR A 123 -5.48 -6.92 -7.64
CA THR A 123 -4.73 -8.18 -7.53
C THR A 123 -4.14 -8.57 -8.88
N SER A 124 -2.82 -8.78 -8.94
CA SER A 124 -2.11 -9.17 -10.16
C SER A 124 -2.26 -8.22 -11.37
N ALA A 125 -2.74 -6.98 -11.17
CA ALA A 125 -2.73 -5.95 -12.20
C ALA A 125 -1.30 -5.58 -12.60
N LYS A 126 -1.14 -5.04 -13.81
CA LYS A 126 0.16 -4.64 -14.37
C LYS A 126 0.17 -3.14 -14.58
N PHE A 127 1.20 -2.46 -14.09
CA PHE A 127 1.38 -1.01 -14.26
C PHE A 127 2.61 -0.67 -15.09
N ASN A 128 3.23 -1.65 -15.71
CA ASN A 128 4.38 -1.47 -16.56
C ASN A 128 4.37 -2.48 -17.72
N GLN A 129 5.03 -2.10 -18.82
CA GLN A 129 5.41 -3.08 -19.83
C GLN A 129 6.71 -3.74 -19.38
N THR A 130 6.62 -5.01 -19.00
CA THR A 130 7.78 -5.72 -18.47
C THR A 130 8.85 -5.91 -19.54
N CYS A 131 10.04 -5.34 -19.33
CA CYS A 131 11.25 -5.88 -19.93
C CYS A 131 11.58 -7.18 -19.17
N LYS A 132 11.43 -8.36 -19.80
CA LYS A 132 11.61 -9.68 -19.15
C LYS A 132 13.02 -9.94 -18.59
N LYS A 133 13.97 -9.03 -18.78
CA LYS A 133 15.36 -9.16 -18.34
C LYS A 133 15.81 -7.84 -17.71
N LEU A 134 16.41 -7.88 -16.52
CA LEU A 134 16.94 -6.69 -15.83
C LEU A 134 18.18 -6.06 -16.50
N THR A 135 18.48 -6.43 -17.74
CA THR A 135 19.63 -5.95 -18.51
C THR A 135 19.24 -4.90 -19.55
N CYS A 136 18.02 -4.34 -19.50
CA CYS A 136 17.58 -3.34 -20.46
C CYS A 136 18.26 -2.00 -20.11
N GLY A 137 19.42 -1.77 -20.71
CA GLY A 137 20.10 -0.48 -20.71
C GLY A 137 19.23 0.57 -21.40
N ALA A 138 18.98 1.66 -20.70
CA ALA A 138 18.80 3.06 -21.13
C ALA A 138 18.03 3.47 -22.42
N SER A 139 17.42 2.59 -23.23
CA SER A 139 16.87 3.02 -24.54
C SER A 139 15.52 2.44 -24.96
N PHE A 140 14.77 1.82 -24.06
CA PHE A 140 13.34 1.61 -24.27
C PHE A 140 12.57 2.64 -23.44
N GLU A 141 11.63 3.36 -24.06
CA GLU A 141 10.61 4.13 -23.34
C GLU A 141 9.79 3.15 -22.48
N LEU A 142 10.30 2.82 -21.30
CA LEU A 142 9.60 1.95 -20.37
C LEU A 142 8.33 2.67 -19.95
N LEU A 143 7.20 2.10 -20.35
CA LEU A 143 5.87 2.62 -20.04
C LEU A 143 5.52 2.27 -18.59
N PHE A 144 6.02 3.09 -17.67
CA PHE A 144 5.63 3.01 -16.27
C PHE A 144 4.37 3.85 -16.04
N ALA A 145 3.42 3.32 -15.28
CA ALA A 145 2.28 4.11 -14.86
C ALA A 145 2.69 5.21 -13.87
N ASN A 146 1.98 6.33 -13.93
CA ASN A 146 2.12 7.43 -12.99
C ASN A 146 0.93 7.44 -12.02
N LEU A 147 1.16 7.13 -10.75
CA LEU A 147 0.17 7.13 -9.66
C LEU A 147 0.45 8.25 -8.64
N THR A 148 1.09 9.35 -9.06
CA THR A 148 1.39 10.49 -8.16
C THR A 148 0.12 10.98 -7.49
N GLY A 149 0.12 11.08 -6.16
CA GLY A 149 -1.01 11.59 -5.38
C GLY A 149 -2.29 10.72 -5.44
N ALA A 150 -2.25 9.55 -6.07
CA ALA A 150 -3.42 8.67 -6.15
C ALA A 150 -3.85 8.19 -4.75
N ASP A 151 -5.17 8.07 -4.54
CA ASP A 151 -5.71 7.45 -3.34
C ASP A 151 -5.96 5.97 -3.58
N ILE A 152 -5.07 5.14 -3.05
CA ILE A 152 -5.07 3.68 -3.16
C ILE A 152 -5.31 3.06 -1.77
N SER A 153 -5.91 3.82 -0.85
CA SER A 153 -6.12 3.36 0.52
C SER A 153 -7.10 2.18 0.58
N GLY A 154 -6.78 1.21 1.44
CA GLY A 154 -7.55 -0.03 1.60
C GLY A 154 -7.55 -0.98 0.39
N ALA A 155 -6.93 -0.62 -0.73
CA ALA A 155 -6.94 -1.43 -1.94
C ALA A 155 -6.16 -2.75 -1.78
N THR A 156 -6.53 -3.75 -2.59
CA THR A 156 -5.84 -5.04 -2.63
C THR A 156 -4.92 -5.12 -3.84
N LEU A 157 -3.60 -5.10 -3.61
CA LEU A 157 -2.52 -5.15 -4.61
C LEU A 157 -1.66 -6.42 -4.49
N ILE A 158 -2.28 -7.55 -4.12
CA ILE A 158 -1.56 -8.82 -3.93
C ILE A 158 -0.93 -9.26 -5.26
N LYS A 159 0.38 -9.52 -5.25
CA LYS A 159 1.16 -9.94 -6.43
C LYS A 159 1.07 -8.98 -7.63
N THR A 160 0.74 -7.73 -7.38
CA THR A 160 0.65 -6.69 -8.43
C THR A 160 2.04 -6.28 -8.89
N ASP A 161 2.19 -6.00 -10.19
CA ASP A 161 3.45 -5.56 -10.77
C ASP A 161 3.50 -4.03 -10.91
N LEU A 162 4.21 -3.40 -9.99
CA LEU A 162 4.44 -1.97 -9.85
C LEU A 162 5.89 -1.58 -10.20
N LEU A 163 6.63 -2.42 -10.93
CA LEU A 163 8.02 -2.14 -11.35
C LEU A 163 8.11 -0.75 -11.99
N GLY A 164 9.01 0.09 -11.48
CA GLY A 164 9.33 1.42 -12.01
C GLY A 164 8.22 2.48 -11.89
N THR A 165 7.08 2.14 -11.29
CA THR A 165 5.95 3.07 -11.16
C THR A 165 6.28 4.27 -10.28
N ASN A 166 5.60 5.38 -10.54
CA ASN A 166 5.70 6.57 -9.70
C ASN A 166 4.50 6.67 -8.76
N LEU A 167 4.73 6.45 -7.47
CA LEU A 167 3.77 6.51 -6.36
C LEU A 167 4.05 7.71 -5.44
N THR A 168 4.75 8.75 -5.92
CA THR A 168 5.12 9.90 -5.08
C THR A 168 3.87 10.54 -4.48
N GLY A 169 3.86 10.71 -3.14
CA GLY A 169 2.74 11.31 -2.41
C GLY A 169 1.44 10.51 -2.42
N ALA A 170 1.43 9.28 -2.97
CA ALA A 170 0.23 8.46 -3.00
C ALA A 170 -0.22 8.03 -1.60
N ASN A 171 -1.52 7.83 -1.42
CA ASN A 171 -2.07 7.29 -0.19
C ASN A 171 -2.29 5.77 -0.33
N LEU A 172 -1.45 4.97 0.31
CA LEU A 172 -1.56 3.51 0.41
C LEU A 172 -1.90 3.05 1.84
N THR A 173 -2.50 3.92 2.66
CA THR A 173 -2.90 3.59 4.02
C THR A 173 -3.80 2.35 4.04
N ASN A 174 -3.48 1.38 4.90
CA ASN A 174 -4.17 0.08 5.03
C ASN A 174 -4.17 -0.79 3.74
N ALA A 175 -3.42 -0.44 2.70
CA ALA A 175 -3.39 -1.22 1.46
C ALA A 175 -2.68 -2.58 1.65
N ASN A 176 -3.09 -3.58 0.88
CA ASN A 176 -2.48 -4.91 0.90
C ASN A 176 -1.57 -5.13 -0.32
N LEU A 177 -0.27 -4.95 -0.14
CA LEU A 177 0.78 -5.16 -1.15
C LEU A 177 1.53 -6.49 -0.95
N THR A 178 0.90 -7.50 -0.34
CA THR A 178 1.52 -8.81 -0.11
C THR A 178 2.09 -9.37 -1.42
N SER A 179 3.40 -9.67 -1.42
CA SER A 179 4.11 -10.20 -2.57
C SER A 179 4.05 -9.35 -3.86
N ALA A 180 3.74 -8.06 -3.74
CA ALA A 180 3.82 -7.13 -4.88
C ALA A 180 5.28 -6.88 -5.30
N SER A 181 5.49 -6.55 -6.58
CA SER A 181 6.78 -6.10 -7.10
C SER A 181 6.78 -4.59 -7.20
N LEU A 182 7.51 -3.91 -6.30
CA LEU A 182 7.74 -2.45 -6.32
C LEU A 182 9.17 -2.12 -6.75
N ARG A 183 9.81 -3.00 -7.51
CA ARG A 183 11.20 -2.84 -7.90
C ARG A 183 11.39 -1.52 -8.65
N ALA A 184 12.42 -0.76 -8.30
CA ALA A 184 12.69 0.56 -8.87
C ALA A 184 11.49 1.55 -8.85
N ALA A 185 10.45 1.29 -8.06
CA ALA A 185 9.33 2.23 -7.91
C ALA A 185 9.75 3.43 -7.08
N ARG A 186 9.18 4.59 -7.39
CA ARG A 186 9.34 5.81 -6.61
C ARG A 186 8.16 5.95 -5.65
N VAL A 187 8.39 5.76 -4.36
CA VAL A 187 7.36 5.76 -3.30
C VAL A 187 7.60 6.90 -2.30
N ASP A 188 8.26 7.96 -2.76
CA ASP A 188 8.68 9.10 -1.94
C ASP A 188 7.46 9.87 -1.41
N ASN A 189 7.50 10.31 -0.15
CA ASN A 189 6.44 11.04 0.55
C ASN A 189 5.06 10.35 0.56
N ALA A 190 4.99 9.07 0.20
CA ALA A 190 3.74 8.31 0.19
C ALA A 190 3.34 7.92 1.62
N LYS A 191 2.04 7.73 1.83
CA LYS A 191 1.47 7.24 3.10
C LYS A 191 1.25 5.73 3.01
N LEU A 192 2.03 4.92 3.72
CA LEU A 192 1.91 3.47 3.81
C LEU A 192 1.54 3.01 5.21
N MET A 193 0.86 3.85 6.00
CA MET A 193 0.48 3.51 7.37
C MET A 193 -0.34 2.22 7.39
N ASN A 194 0.07 1.27 8.24
CA ASN A 194 -0.52 -0.07 8.37
C ASN A 194 -0.60 -0.89 7.06
N ALA A 195 0.18 -0.53 6.04
CA ALA A 195 0.19 -1.27 4.78
C ALA A 195 0.83 -2.66 4.96
N LYS A 196 0.28 -3.67 4.29
CA LYS A 196 0.82 -5.04 4.31
C LYS A 196 1.78 -5.23 3.14
N LEU A 197 3.09 -5.15 3.39
CA LEU A 197 4.14 -5.30 2.38
C LEU A 197 4.87 -6.66 2.50
N ASN A 198 4.33 -7.61 3.26
CA ASN A 198 5.02 -8.85 3.53
C ASN A 198 5.36 -9.60 2.22
N LYS A 199 6.63 -9.99 2.08
CA LYS A 199 7.22 -10.64 0.89
C LYS A 199 7.23 -9.78 -0.38
N ALA A 200 7.03 -8.47 -0.28
CA ALA A 200 7.14 -7.58 -1.44
C ALA A 200 8.59 -7.43 -1.91
N ASP A 201 8.80 -7.29 -3.21
CA ASP A 201 10.11 -6.99 -3.78
C ASP A 201 10.28 -5.46 -3.91
N LEU A 202 11.09 -4.88 -3.02
CA LEU A 202 11.34 -3.44 -2.94
C LEU A 202 12.72 -3.07 -3.51
N MET A 203 13.34 -3.97 -4.28
CA MET A 203 14.69 -3.77 -4.79
C MET A 203 14.80 -2.49 -5.60
N LYS A 204 15.78 -1.63 -5.29
CA LYS A 204 16.02 -0.32 -5.91
C LYS A 204 14.86 0.69 -5.77
N ALA A 205 13.84 0.41 -4.97
CA ALA A 205 12.75 1.35 -4.74
C ALA A 205 13.22 2.53 -3.86
N THR A 206 12.59 3.69 -4.02
CA THR A 206 12.80 4.85 -3.15
C THR A 206 11.59 5.08 -2.25
N PHE A 207 11.85 5.42 -0.99
CA PHE A 207 10.87 5.70 0.06
C PHE A 207 11.24 6.99 0.80
N VAL A 208 11.81 7.97 0.09
CA VAL A 208 12.32 9.20 0.73
C VAL A 208 11.15 9.94 1.38
N GLY A 209 11.21 10.16 2.69
CA GLY A 209 10.13 10.81 3.46
C GLY A 209 8.81 10.03 3.52
N ALA A 210 8.78 8.76 3.11
CA ALA A 210 7.56 7.95 3.14
C ALA A 210 7.17 7.59 4.58
N ASP A 211 5.87 7.57 4.87
CA ASP A 211 5.35 7.15 6.17
C ASP A 211 4.97 5.67 6.15
N LEU A 212 5.80 4.82 6.75
CA LEU A 212 5.54 3.38 6.90
C LEU A 212 5.04 3.02 8.31
N THR A 213 4.46 3.96 9.05
CA THR A 213 4.05 3.70 10.44
C THR A 213 3.12 2.47 10.53
N GLY A 214 3.48 1.46 11.32
CA GLY A 214 2.68 0.23 11.47
C GLY A 214 2.73 -0.73 10.28
N ALA A 215 3.53 -0.45 9.24
CA ALA A 215 3.58 -1.29 8.05
C ALA A 215 4.28 -2.63 8.30
N ASN A 216 3.84 -3.68 7.59
CA ASN A 216 4.46 -5.00 7.68
C ASN A 216 5.48 -5.23 6.57
N LEU A 217 6.76 -5.14 6.90
CA LEU A 217 7.93 -5.36 6.05
C LEU A 217 8.54 -6.77 6.21
N SER A 218 7.77 -7.77 6.64
CA SER A 218 8.31 -9.12 6.80
C SER A 218 8.63 -9.79 5.46
N GLY A 219 9.84 -10.29 5.27
CA GLY A 219 10.26 -11.01 4.07
C GLY A 219 10.51 -10.11 2.86
N VAL A 220 10.59 -8.78 3.04
CA VAL A 220 10.82 -7.87 1.91
C VAL A 220 12.24 -7.98 1.38
N ASN A 221 12.41 -7.71 0.09
CA ASN A 221 13.73 -7.50 -0.51
C ASN A 221 14.06 -6.00 -0.53
N LEU A 222 15.01 -5.56 0.28
CA LEU A 222 15.48 -4.16 0.34
C LEU A 222 16.78 -3.93 -0.43
N THR A 223 17.21 -4.86 -1.28
CA THR A 223 18.46 -4.70 -2.05
C THR A 223 18.49 -3.37 -2.81
N TYR A 224 19.45 -2.50 -2.50
CA TYR A 224 19.60 -1.14 -3.07
C TYR A 224 18.42 -0.19 -2.87
N ALA A 225 17.49 -0.48 -1.96
CA ALA A 225 16.40 0.45 -1.63
C ALA A 225 16.96 1.70 -0.91
N MET A 226 16.30 2.84 -1.13
CA MET A 226 16.62 4.11 -0.46
C MET A 226 15.45 4.53 0.43
N MET A 227 15.69 4.65 1.73
CA MET A 227 14.66 4.98 2.73
C MET A 227 15.08 6.19 3.56
N ILE A 228 15.67 7.21 2.94
CA ILE A 228 16.08 8.44 3.64
C ILE A 228 14.84 9.10 4.24
N ASP A 229 14.92 9.50 5.52
CA ASP A 229 13.83 10.19 6.23
C ASP A 229 12.49 9.43 6.26
N ALA A 230 12.47 8.14 5.91
CA ALA A 230 11.28 7.33 6.02
C ALA A 230 10.89 7.13 7.50
N ILE A 231 9.61 7.21 7.79
CA ILE A 231 9.06 7.00 9.13
C ILE A 231 8.80 5.50 9.29
N LEU A 232 9.56 4.87 10.20
CA LEU A 232 9.51 3.42 10.45
C LEU A 232 8.91 3.08 11.83
N THR A 233 8.12 3.98 12.39
CA THR A 233 7.49 3.77 13.71
C THR A 233 6.59 2.54 13.66
N ASN A 234 6.73 1.61 14.62
CA ASN A 234 5.87 0.42 14.73
C ASN A 234 5.88 -0.52 13.52
N VAL A 235 6.90 -0.47 12.65
CA VAL A 235 6.97 -1.42 11.53
C VAL A 235 7.19 -2.85 12.05
N THR A 236 6.56 -3.85 11.46
CA THR A 236 6.95 -5.24 11.73
C THR A 236 7.93 -5.68 10.66
N SER A 237 9.08 -6.26 11.02
CA SER A 237 10.08 -6.65 10.02
C SER A 237 10.84 -7.89 10.45
N SER A 238 10.84 -8.93 9.62
CA SER A 238 11.65 -10.13 9.85
C SER A 238 12.02 -10.74 8.51
N GLY A 239 13.17 -11.41 8.39
CA GLY A 239 13.58 -12.07 7.15
C GLY A 239 13.77 -11.12 5.97
N ILE A 240 14.16 -9.87 6.22
CA ILE A 240 14.56 -8.92 5.18
C ILE A 240 15.72 -9.50 4.38
N ILE A 241 15.61 -9.44 3.06
CA ILE A 241 16.61 -9.88 2.10
C ILE A 241 17.35 -8.67 1.55
N GLY A 242 18.66 -8.81 1.38
CA GLY A 242 19.49 -7.81 0.73
C GLY A 242 19.87 -6.62 1.59
N LYS A 243 20.73 -5.76 1.04
CA LYS A 243 21.24 -4.58 1.73
C LYS A 243 20.65 -3.31 1.08
N PRO A 244 19.92 -2.47 1.84
CA PRO A 244 19.48 -1.16 1.35
C PRO A 244 20.69 -0.26 1.10
N LEU A 245 20.55 0.64 0.13
CA LEU A 245 21.56 1.67 -0.13
C LEU A 245 21.59 2.68 1.02
N LYS A 246 20.42 3.02 1.56
CA LYS A 246 20.30 3.97 2.68
C LYS A 246 19.05 3.66 3.51
N LEU A 247 19.24 3.59 4.83
CA LEU A 247 18.16 3.57 5.83
C LEU A 247 18.02 4.96 6.47
N PRO A 248 16.90 5.25 7.18
CA PRO A 248 16.80 6.45 8.00
C PRO A 248 17.93 6.52 9.04
N MET A 249 18.23 7.73 9.52
CA MET A 249 19.35 7.95 10.42
C MET A 249 19.30 7.02 11.65
N GLY A 250 20.38 6.30 11.89
CA GLY A 250 20.55 5.42 13.05
C GLY A 250 19.83 4.07 12.97
N TRP A 251 18.94 3.86 11.99
CA TRP A 251 18.36 2.55 11.71
C TRP A 251 19.37 1.60 11.09
N LYS A 252 19.27 0.33 11.46
CA LYS A 252 20.14 -0.75 10.94
C LYS A 252 19.29 -1.98 10.63
N ILE A 253 19.87 -2.92 9.89
CA ILE A 253 19.33 -4.28 9.78
C ILE A 253 20.21 -5.20 10.63
N SER A 254 19.61 -5.90 11.58
CA SER A 254 20.27 -6.92 12.41
C SER A 254 19.46 -8.21 12.31
N LYS A 255 20.12 -9.33 12.04
CA LYS A 255 19.48 -10.66 11.93
C LYS A 255 18.23 -10.69 11.01
N GLY A 256 18.25 -9.91 9.92
CA GLY A 256 17.14 -9.84 8.97
C GLY A 256 15.94 -9.00 9.43
N ALA A 257 16.07 -8.19 10.48
CA ALA A 257 15.04 -7.27 10.94
C ALA A 257 15.58 -5.83 10.97
N LEU A 258 14.69 -4.85 10.78
CA LEU A 258 15.02 -3.45 11.06
C LEU A 258 15.16 -3.29 12.56
N THR A 259 16.20 -2.60 12.99
CA THR A 259 16.44 -2.23 14.37
C THR A 259 16.52 -0.71 14.47
N PRO A 260 15.75 -0.09 15.39
CA PRO A 260 15.81 1.34 15.58
C PRO A 260 17.18 1.80 16.10
N PRO A 261 17.51 3.09 15.97
CA PRO A 261 18.67 3.66 16.65
C PRO A 261 18.63 3.36 18.15
N LYS A 262 19.75 2.89 18.70
CA LYS A 262 19.94 2.76 20.15
C LYS A 262 19.83 4.15 20.77
N SER A 263 18.95 4.32 21.76
CA SER A 263 18.93 5.56 22.55
C SER A 263 20.23 5.62 23.36
N ASN A 264 20.91 6.76 23.27
CA ASN A 264 21.90 7.11 24.27
C ASN A 264 21.17 7.23 25.63
N SER A 265 21.77 6.65 26.66
CA SER A 265 21.28 6.63 28.03
C SER A 265 21.19 8.05 28.59
N ASN A 266 20.07 8.73 28.36
CA ASN A 266 19.43 9.72 29.23
C ASN A 266 18.31 10.40 28.45
N SER A 267 17.13 10.46 29.06
CA SER A 267 15.90 11.13 28.58
C SER A 267 14.98 10.26 27.73
N SER A 268 14.03 9.56 28.35
CA SER A 268 12.68 9.30 27.81
C SER A 268 12.53 9.16 26.29
N VAL A 269 13.38 8.34 25.64
CA VAL A 269 13.31 8.12 24.20
C VAL A 269 12.37 6.95 23.97
N ARG A 270 11.21 7.23 23.36
CA ARG A 270 10.35 6.21 22.76
C ARG A 270 11.19 5.46 21.73
N CYS A 271 11.50 4.19 22.00
CA CYS A 271 12.10 3.39 20.95
C CYS A 271 11.02 3.09 19.94
N ASN A 272 11.17 3.64 18.75
CA ASN A 272 10.27 3.37 17.62
C ASN A 272 10.48 1.91 17.22
N ALA A 273 9.67 1.03 17.79
CA ALA A 273 9.93 -0.40 17.80
C ALA A 273 9.62 -1.02 16.43
N ALA A 274 10.66 -1.51 15.76
CA ALA A 274 10.45 -2.52 14.74
C ALA A 274 10.26 -3.89 15.40
N VAL A 275 9.22 -4.63 15.03
CA VAL A 275 8.83 -5.89 15.69
C VAL A 275 9.42 -7.09 14.96
N ALA A 276 10.27 -7.87 15.63
CA ALA A 276 10.95 -9.05 15.07
C ALA A 276 11.49 -10.02 16.15
N PRO A 277 11.81 -11.28 15.80
CA PRO A 277 12.65 -12.14 16.62
C PRO A 277 14.03 -11.52 16.91
N ASP A 278 14.60 -11.78 18.08
CA ASP A 278 15.92 -11.34 18.54
C ASP A 278 16.14 -9.81 18.55
N VAL A 279 15.07 -9.01 18.46
CA VAL A 279 15.16 -7.55 18.45
C VAL A 279 15.69 -7.01 19.79
N ASP A 280 16.61 -6.06 19.74
CA ASP A 280 17.16 -5.42 20.95
C ASP A 280 16.41 -4.13 21.28
N PHE A 281 15.53 -4.21 22.26
CA PHE A 281 14.81 -3.10 22.88
C PHE A 281 15.44 -2.62 24.19
N SER A 282 16.68 -3.00 24.52
CA SER A 282 17.21 -2.67 25.84
C SER A 282 17.22 -1.16 26.13
N GLY A 283 16.71 -0.77 27.30
CA GLY A 283 16.63 0.63 27.75
C GLY A 283 15.49 1.46 27.17
N CYS A 284 14.62 0.86 26.36
CA CYS A 284 13.57 1.57 25.63
C CYS A 284 12.33 1.93 26.46
N ASP A 285 11.74 3.11 26.20
CA ASP A 285 10.35 3.38 26.59
C ASP A 285 9.38 2.87 25.52
N LEU A 286 8.70 1.78 25.84
CA LEU A 286 7.70 1.11 25.00
C LEU A 286 6.29 1.21 25.59
N SER A 287 6.07 2.19 26.49
CA SER A 287 4.79 2.33 27.15
C SER A 287 3.64 2.55 26.16
N GLY A 288 2.55 1.80 26.33
CA GLY A 288 1.37 1.84 25.46
C GLY A 288 1.54 1.19 24.09
N MET A 289 2.69 0.57 23.79
CA MET A 289 2.90 -0.08 22.49
C MET A 289 2.06 -1.35 22.33
N ASN A 290 1.68 -1.66 21.09
CA ASN A 290 0.96 -2.88 20.76
C ASN A 290 1.85 -3.86 20.00
N PHE A 291 2.23 -4.93 20.67
CA PHE A 291 2.96 -6.10 20.17
C PHE A 291 2.07 -7.35 20.09
N ALA A 292 0.75 -7.19 20.02
CA ALA A 292 -0.16 -8.29 19.87
C ALA A 292 0.16 -9.19 18.66
N ASN A 293 0.10 -10.51 18.84
CA ASN A 293 0.38 -11.51 17.81
C ASN A 293 1.80 -11.43 17.21
N ALA A 294 2.68 -10.64 17.81
CA ALA A 294 4.02 -10.41 17.30
C ALA A 294 4.93 -11.61 17.51
N ASN A 295 5.81 -11.89 16.55
CA ASN A 295 6.92 -12.80 16.78
C ASN A 295 8.13 -12.02 17.36
N LEU A 296 8.37 -12.20 18.66
CA LEU A 296 9.37 -11.51 19.48
C LEU A 296 10.28 -12.51 20.20
N SER A 297 10.40 -13.74 19.68
CA SER A 297 11.25 -14.77 20.30
C SER A 297 12.70 -14.29 20.37
N GLY A 298 13.35 -14.41 21.52
CA GLY A 298 14.73 -13.97 21.75
C GLY A 298 14.93 -12.46 21.86
N ALA A 299 13.85 -11.66 21.80
CA ALA A 299 13.94 -10.21 21.91
C ALA A 299 14.52 -9.76 23.26
N ASN A 300 15.35 -8.72 23.27
CA ASN A 300 15.95 -8.16 24.47
C ASN A 300 15.21 -6.90 24.93
N PHE A 301 14.31 -7.05 25.88
CA PHE A 301 13.57 -6.00 26.58
C PHE A 301 14.22 -5.58 27.91
N SER A 302 15.53 -5.79 28.11
CA SER A 302 16.14 -5.44 29.40
C SER A 302 16.06 -3.93 29.70
N ASN A 303 15.76 -3.57 30.95
CA ASN A 303 15.64 -2.18 31.41
C ASN A 303 14.63 -1.32 30.61
N THR A 304 13.57 -1.93 30.07
CA THR A 304 12.53 -1.23 29.29
C THR A 304 11.38 -0.70 30.16
N ASN A 305 10.70 0.34 29.70
CA ASN A 305 9.37 0.71 30.22
C ASN A 305 8.27 0.07 29.35
N LEU A 306 7.60 -0.95 29.86
CA LEU A 306 6.50 -1.70 29.23
C LEU A 306 5.13 -1.30 29.79
N THR A 307 5.01 -0.11 30.37
CA THR A 307 3.76 0.32 31.01
C THR A 307 2.62 0.35 29.99
N ARG A 308 1.50 -0.37 30.21
CA ARG A 308 0.38 -0.49 29.25
C ARG A 308 0.74 -1.07 27.87
N THR A 309 1.87 -1.76 27.77
CA THR A 309 2.23 -2.45 26.52
C THR A 309 1.37 -3.70 26.34
N ASP A 310 0.88 -3.92 25.13
CA ASP A 310 0.07 -5.09 24.78
C ASP A 310 0.92 -6.17 24.11
N PHE A 311 0.97 -7.36 24.69
CA PHE A 311 1.64 -8.55 24.16
C PHE A 311 0.66 -9.71 23.95
N HIS A 312 -0.66 -9.46 23.83
CA HIS A 312 -1.61 -10.56 23.68
C HIS A 312 -1.26 -11.44 22.47
N ASP A 313 -1.17 -12.75 22.67
CA ASP A 313 -0.81 -13.73 21.66
C ASP A 313 0.57 -13.54 20.98
N ALA A 314 1.46 -12.74 21.57
CA ALA A 314 2.83 -12.58 21.08
C ALA A 314 3.71 -13.81 21.39
N ASN A 315 4.55 -14.24 20.45
CA ASN A 315 5.59 -15.22 20.71
C ASN A 315 6.78 -14.54 21.41
N LEU A 316 6.90 -14.73 22.72
CA LEU A 316 7.97 -14.19 23.56
C LEU A 316 9.05 -15.23 23.94
N ALA A 317 9.10 -16.38 23.25
CA ALA A 317 10.00 -17.48 23.61
C ALA A 317 11.48 -17.02 23.67
N GLY A 318 12.11 -17.16 24.82
CA GLY A 318 13.52 -16.78 25.01
C GLY A 318 13.81 -15.27 25.08
N ALA A 319 12.79 -14.42 25.12
CA ALA A 319 12.97 -12.98 25.28
C ALA A 319 13.50 -12.61 26.68
N ASN A 320 14.41 -11.64 26.74
CA ASN A 320 15.02 -11.14 27.98
C ASN A 320 14.27 -9.91 28.48
N PHE A 321 13.71 -9.94 29.68
CA PHE A 321 12.98 -8.82 30.29
C PHE A 321 13.60 -8.32 31.60
N THR A 322 14.90 -8.59 31.79
CA THR A 322 15.59 -8.24 33.04
C THR A 322 15.52 -6.72 33.29
N GLY A 323 14.95 -6.31 34.43
CA GLY A 323 14.88 -4.90 34.82
C GLY A 323 13.80 -4.07 34.12
N SER A 324 12.86 -4.67 33.38
CA SER A 324 11.78 -3.92 32.74
C SER A 324 10.59 -3.62 33.67
N ASN A 325 9.88 -2.52 33.40
CA ASN A 325 8.68 -2.08 34.12
C ASN A 325 7.39 -2.52 33.41
N TRP A 326 6.58 -3.38 34.04
CA TRP A 326 5.41 -4.04 33.45
C TRP A 326 4.05 -3.47 33.83
N ARG A 327 4.01 -2.30 34.47
CA ARG A 327 2.76 -1.77 35.04
C ARG A 327 1.63 -1.71 33.99
N ASP A 328 0.48 -2.32 34.28
CA ASP A 328 -0.70 -2.31 33.39
C ASP A 328 -0.47 -2.95 32.01
N ALA A 329 0.61 -3.71 31.79
CA ALA A 329 0.83 -4.42 30.53
C ALA A 329 -0.23 -5.52 30.31
N ILE A 330 -0.68 -5.70 29.06
CA ILE A 330 -1.67 -6.70 28.67
C ILE A 330 -0.91 -7.92 28.17
N MET A 331 -1.12 -9.08 28.79
CA MET A 331 -0.62 -10.36 28.31
C MET A 331 -1.70 -11.43 28.46
N THR A 332 -1.87 -12.25 27.43
CA THR A 332 -2.59 -13.52 27.50
C THR A 332 -1.65 -14.62 27.06
N PHE A 333 -1.09 -15.35 28.04
CA PHE A 333 -0.39 -16.59 27.76
C PHE A 333 -1.42 -17.70 27.58
N THR A 334 -1.25 -18.53 26.56
CA THR A 334 -1.87 -19.85 26.54
C THR A 334 -0.82 -20.82 27.03
N PHE A 335 -0.96 -21.30 28.26
CA PHE A 335 -0.09 -22.34 28.80
C PHE A 335 -0.32 -23.65 28.01
N PRO A 336 0.63 -24.61 27.99
CA PRO A 336 0.44 -25.89 27.29
C PRO A 336 -0.79 -26.71 27.72
N ASP A 337 -1.37 -26.39 28.88
CA ASP A 337 -2.60 -26.97 29.43
C ASP A 337 -3.88 -26.17 29.12
N GLY A 338 -3.77 -25.07 28.36
CA GLY A 338 -4.88 -24.20 28.00
C GLY A 338 -5.25 -23.14 29.04
N HIS A 339 -4.50 -23.03 30.15
CA HIS A 339 -4.70 -21.97 31.13
C HIS A 339 -4.41 -20.59 30.51
N LYS A 340 -5.12 -19.55 30.99
CA LYS A 340 -4.93 -18.14 30.60
C LYS A 340 -4.76 -17.30 31.85
N GLU A 341 -3.64 -16.59 31.96
CA GLU A 341 -3.33 -15.78 33.14
C GLU A 341 -3.05 -14.33 32.78
N ASN A 342 -3.74 -13.40 33.46
CA ASN A 342 -3.62 -11.96 33.26
C ASN A 342 -2.61 -11.38 34.26
N MET A 343 -1.50 -10.84 33.74
CA MET A 343 -0.35 -10.35 34.52
C MET A 343 -0.38 -8.84 34.85
N SER A 344 -1.49 -8.14 34.57
CA SER A 344 -1.63 -6.68 34.70
C SER A 344 -1.25 -6.09 36.08
N ASN A 345 -1.21 -6.91 37.14
CA ASN A 345 -0.89 -6.50 38.51
C ASN A 345 0.48 -7.02 39.05
N CYS A 346 1.34 -7.59 38.21
CA CYS A 346 2.60 -8.17 38.70
C CYS A 346 3.70 -7.13 38.92
N LYS A 347 4.06 -6.86 40.18
CA LYS A 347 5.09 -5.86 40.53
C LYS A 347 6.54 -6.37 40.52
N ASN A 348 6.79 -7.67 40.33
CA ASN A 348 8.13 -8.30 40.36
C ASN A 348 8.17 -9.63 39.57
N CYS A 349 7.58 -9.67 38.38
CA CYS A 349 7.57 -10.90 37.59
C CYS A 349 8.94 -11.18 36.96
N THR A 350 9.48 -12.37 37.22
CA THR A 350 10.67 -12.90 36.54
C THR A 350 10.25 -14.06 35.64
N LEU A 351 10.80 -14.10 34.42
CA LEU A 351 10.60 -15.23 33.51
C LEU A 351 11.54 -16.38 33.91
N VAL A 352 10.98 -17.52 34.33
CA VAL A 352 11.73 -18.77 34.50
C VAL A 352 11.44 -19.64 33.29
N LYS A 353 12.47 -19.95 32.48
CA LYS A 353 12.33 -20.73 31.23
C LYS A 353 11.31 -20.15 30.23
N GLY A 354 11.16 -18.82 30.19
CA GLY A 354 10.24 -18.14 29.26
C GLY A 354 8.77 -18.12 29.69
N ILE A 355 8.46 -18.55 30.91
CA ILE A 355 7.11 -18.46 31.51
C ILE A 355 7.16 -17.40 32.63
N PRO A 356 6.33 -16.33 32.58
CA PRO A 356 6.33 -15.33 33.63
C PRO A 356 5.79 -15.95 34.90
N ARG A 357 6.57 -15.91 35.98
CA ARG A 357 6.13 -16.41 37.29
C ARG A 357 5.83 -15.25 38.22
N SER A 358 4.64 -15.28 38.80
CA SER A 358 4.29 -14.41 39.91
C SER A 358 5.15 -14.75 41.13
N PRO A 359 5.59 -13.76 41.94
CA PRO A 359 6.27 -14.03 43.21
C PRO A 359 5.47 -14.92 44.18
N LYS A 360 4.17 -15.09 43.94
CA LYS A 360 3.26 -15.91 44.76
C LYS A 360 3.19 -17.38 44.36
N ASP A 361 3.75 -17.80 43.22
CA ASP A 361 3.77 -19.21 42.83
C ASP A 361 5.16 -19.62 42.27
N PRO A 362 6.07 -20.08 43.16
CA PRO A 362 7.47 -20.33 42.79
C PRO A 362 7.74 -21.70 42.14
N LYS A 363 6.75 -22.59 42.00
CA LYS A 363 6.98 -23.97 41.52
C LYS A 363 6.91 -24.11 40.01
#